data_AF-A0A7J3VGT7-F1
#
_entry.id   AF-A0A7J3VGT7-F1
#
_cell.length_a   1.000
_cell.length_b   1.000
_cell.length_c   1.000
_cell.angle_alpha   90.00
_cell.angle_beta   90.00
_cell.angle_gamma   90.00
#
_symmetry.space_group_name_H-M   'P 1'
#
loop_
_entity.id
_entity.type
_entity.pdbx_description
1 polymer ?
#
loop_
_entity_poly.entity_id
_entity_poly.type
_entity_poly.pdbx_seq_one_letter_code
_entity_poly.pdbx_strand_id
1 'polypeptide(L)'
;AGSIRDDGPIPEVIKCSNEAQRLYREQVKDADYVIMLASTLHSIAVGNMLPSRVKTICVDINPAVVTKLSDRGTSQAVGIVTDVGTFLPLLVSELRG
;
A
#
# COMPACT_ATOMS: atom_id res chain seq x y z
N ALA A 1 0.84 -9.05 -7.65
CA ALA A 1 0.33 -10.32 -7.08
C ALA A 1 -1.05 -10.56 -7.63
N GLY A 2 -1.38 -11.81 -7.95
CA GLY A 2 -2.67 -12.14 -8.52
C GLY A 2 -3.82 -12.07 -7.52
N SER A 3 -5.04 -11.98 -8.04
CA SER A 3 -6.30 -12.01 -7.31
C SER A 3 -7.23 -13.06 -7.93
N ILE A 4 -8.20 -13.55 -7.15
CA ILE A 4 -9.26 -14.44 -7.63
C ILE A 4 -10.16 -13.79 -8.71
N ARG A 5 -10.03 -12.47 -8.91
CA ARG A 5 -10.79 -11.68 -9.87
C ARG A 5 -10.03 -11.42 -11.17
N ASP A 6 -8.81 -11.94 -11.29
CA ASP A 6 -7.97 -11.67 -12.46
C ASP A 6 -8.45 -12.48 -13.67
N ASP A 7 -8.77 -11.77 -14.75
CA ASP A 7 -9.09 -12.38 -16.04
C ASP A 7 -7.82 -12.54 -16.88
N GLY A 8 -7.35 -13.78 -17.05
CA GLY A 8 -6.22 -14.12 -17.92
C GLY A 8 -4.97 -13.25 -17.70
N PRO A 9 -4.49 -13.10 -16.45
CA PRO A 9 -3.52 -12.07 -16.09
C PRO A 9 -2.24 -12.16 -16.94
N ILE A 10 -1.60 -11.01 -17.16
CA ILE A 10 -0.34 -10.93 -17.90
C ILE A 10 0.71 -11.88 -17.29
N PRO A 11 1.66 -12.41 -18.09
CA PRO A 11 2.59 -13.45 -17.65
C PRO A 11 3.37 -13.14 -16.37
N GLU A 12 3.61 -11.86 -16.09
CA GLU A 12 4.37 -11.37 -14.94
C GLU A 12 3.60 -11.48 -13.61
N VAL A 13 2.28 -11.72 -13.64
CA VAL A 13 1.48 -11.83 -12.42
C VAL A 13 1.80 -13.11 -11.68
N ILE A 14 2.36 -12.95 -10.48
CA ILE A 14 2.55 -14.04 -9.53
C ILE A 14 1.20 -14.49 -8.98
N LYS A 15 0.71 -15.63 -9.46
CA LYS A 15 -0.60 -16.21 -9.11
C LYS A 15 -0.63 -16.85 -7.72
N CYS A 16 0.49 -17.41 -7.26
CA CYS A 16 0.60 -18.01 -5.94
C CYS A 16 0.71 -16.92 -4.86
N SER A 17 -0.31 -16.78 -4.01
CA SER A 17 -0.35 -15.75 -2.97
C SER A 17 0.82 -15.85 -1.98
N ASN A 18 1.25 -17.06 -1.62
CA ASN A 18 2.38 -17.27 -0.70
C ASN A 18 3.71 -16.81 -1.33
N GLU A 19 3.91 -17.11 -2.62
CA GLU A 19 5.08 -16.66 -3.35
C GLU A 19 5.09 -15.15 -3.51
N ALA A 20 3.94 -14.56 -3.88
CA ALA A 20 3.78 -13.12 -3.97
C ALA A 20 4.07 -12.43 -2.63
N GLN A 21 3.58 -12.99 -1.52
CA GLN A 21 3.85 -12.47 -0.17
C GLN A 21 5.34 -12.54 0.17
N ARG A 22 6.04 -13.63 -0.18
CA ARG A 22 7.50 -13.73 0.00
C ARG A 22 8.21 -12.62 -0.76
N LEU A 23 7.87 -12.41 -2.03
CA LEU A 23 8.46 -11.38 -2.87
C LEU A 23 8.17 -9.96 -2.36
N TYR A 24 6.94 -9.70 -1.90
CA TYR A 24 6.61 -8.44 -1.24
C TYR A 24 7.50 -8.17 -0.03
N ARG A 25 7.69 -9.18 0.84
CA ARG A 25 8.50 -9.03 2.06
C ARG A 25 9.95 -8.68 1.72
N GLU A 26 10.53 -9.32 0.70
CA GLU A 26 11.87 -8.96 0.22
C GLU A 26 11.91 -7.53 -0.32
N GLN A 27 10.90 -7.13 -1.11
CA GLN A 27 10.84 -5.81 -1.72
C GLN A 27 10.75 -4.67 -0.69
N VAL A 28 10.06 -4.89 0.44
CA VAL A 28 9.82 -3.85 1.46
C VAL A 28 10.78 -3.91 2.65
N LYS A 29 11.70 -4.88 2.68
CA LYS A 29 12.57 -5.18 3.83
C LYS A 29 13.36 -3.96 4.32
N ASP A 30 13.90 -3.18 3.37
CA ASP A 30 14.79 -2.05 3.61
C ASP A 30 14.11 -0.70 3.30
N ALA A 31 12.78 -0.67 3.19
CA ALA A 31 12.05 0.56 2.96
C ALA A 31 12.04 1.45 4.21
N ASP A 32 12.33 2.74 4.04
CA ASP A 32 12.13 3.76 5.09
C ASP A 32 10.71 4.32 5.09
N TYR A 33 10.10 4.38 3.90
CA TYR A 33 8.76 4.89 3.66
C TYR A 33 7.98 3.96 2.74
N VAL A 34 6.69 3.80 3.01
CA VAL A 34 5.74 3.13 2.11
C VAL A 34 4.50 4.00 1.95
N ILE A 35 4.17 4.30 0.69
CA ILE A 35 2.95 5.02 0.32
C ILE A 35 1.98 4.01 -0.30
N MET A 36 0.78 3.91 0.28
CA MET A 36 -0.29 3.03 -0.12
C MET A 36 -1.39 3.85 -0.78
N LEU A 37 -1.74 3.52 -2.02
CA LEU A 37 -2.54 4.37 -2.91
C LEU A 37 -3.79 3.60 -3.40
N ALA A 38 -4.92 3.82 -2.74
CA ALA A 38 -6.25 3.26 -3.09
C ALA A 38 -6.26 1.75 -3.40
N SER A 39 -5.40 0.97 -2.73
CA SER A 39 -5.16 -0.45 -3.02
C SER A 39 -5.47 -1.36 -1.84
N THR A 40 -6.63 -1.18 -1.19
CA THR A 40 -7.01 -1.74 0.13
C THR A 40 -6.37 -3.10 0.48
N LEU A 41 -6.56 -4.14 -0.33
CA LEU A 41 -6.04 -5.48 -0.02
C LEU A 41 -4.50 -5.55 -0.04
N HIS A 42 -3.86 -4.91 -1.02
CA HIS A 42 -2.41 -4.81 -1.07
C HIS A 42 -1.88 -3.94 0.07
N SER A 43 -2.54 -2.83 0.39
CA SER A 43 -2.17 -1.94 1.49
C SER A 43 -2.16 -2.68 2.83
N ILE A 44 -3.22 -3.46 3.12
CA ILE A 44 -3.32 -4.28 4.33
C ILE A 44 -2.25 -5.38 4.34
N ALA A 45 -2.05 -6.08 3.23
CA ALA A 45 -1.05 -7.13 3.13
C ALA A 45 0.36 -6.58 3.39
N VAL A 46 0.73 -5.47 2.73
CA VAL A 46 2.02 -4.80 2.91
C VAL A 46 2.16 -4.29 4.33
N GLY A 47 1.15 -3.59 4.88
CA GLY A 47 1.19 -3.09 6.25
C GLY A 47 1.48 -4.17 7.30
N ASN A 48 0.93 -5.38 7.13
CA ASN A 48 1.24 -6.52 7.99
C ASN A 48 2.68 -7.05 7.89
N MET A 49 3.39 -6.73 6.81
CA MET A 49 4.78 -7.16 6.57
C MET A 49 5.81 -6.09 6.96
N LEU A 50 5.37 -4.86 7.21
CA LEU A 50 6.26 -3.75 7.54
C LEU A 50 6.68 -3.79 9.02
N PRO A 51 7.98 -3.60 9.31
CA PRO A 51 8.41 -3.33 10.66
C PRO A 51 7.92 -1.94 11.12
N SER A 52 7.72 -1.76 12.42
CA SER A 52 7.17 -0.51 13.00
C SER A 52 7.99 0.76 12.73
N ARG A 53 9.27 0.61 12.37
CA ARG A 53 10.16 1.73 12.00
C ARG A 53 9.78 2.39 10.68
N VAL A 54 9.06 1.69 9.79
CA VAL A 54 8.74 2.17 8.45
C VAL A 54 7.60 3.17 8.53
N LYS A 55 7.84 4.39 8.03
CA LYS A 55 6.79 5.41 7.97
C LYS A 55 5.82 5.05 6.87
N THR A 56 4.55 4.93 7.24
CA THR A 56 3.52 4.43 6.33
C THR A 56 2.51 5.53 6.06
N ILE A 57 2.19 5.76 4.79
CA ILE A 57 1.19 6.76 4.38
C ILE A 57 0.11 6.02 3.61
N CYS A 58 -1.14 6.12 4.06
CA CYS A 58 -2.28 5.53 3.37
C CYS A 58 -3.17 6.64 2.80
N VAL A 59 -3.33 6.64 1.48
CA VAL A 59 -4.23 7.53 0.75
C VAL A 59 -5.35 6.69 0.15
N ASP A 60 -6.56 6.86 0.65
CA ASP A 60 -7.74 6.13 0.17
C ASP A 60 -8.98 7.01 0.35
N ILE A 61 -9.92 6.97 -0.59
CA ILE A 61 -11.17 7.74 -0.49
C ILE A 61 -12.11 7.15 0.56
N ASN A 62 -11.94 5.86 0.89
CA ASN A 62 -12.75 5.18 1.87
C ASN A 62 -12.13 5.28 3.28
N PRO A 63 -12.75 6.03 4.22
CA PRO A 63 -12.20 6.21 5.55
C PRO A 63 -12.04 4.88 6.31
N ALA A 64 -12.88 3.87 6.04
CA ALA A 64 -12.79 2.58 6.70
C ALA A 64 -11.49 1.82 6.37
N VAL A 65 -10.90 2.05 5.19
CA VAL A 65 -9.61 1.46 4.80
C VAL A 65 -8.48 2.10 5.61
N VAL A 66 -8.52 3.43 5.70
CA VAL A 66 -7.55 4.22 6.47
C VAL A 66 -7.58 3.81 7.94
N THR A 67 -8.75 3.75 8.57
CA THR A 67 -8.90 3.31 9.96
C THR A 67 -8.33 1.91 10.19
N LYS A 68 -8.65 0.95 9.32
CA LYS A 68 -8.16 -0.44 9.44
C LYS A 68 -6.64 -0.56 9.39
N LEU A 69 -5.96 0.35 8.70
CA LEU A 69 -4.50 0.36 8.65
C LEU A 69 -3.90 1.03 9.90
N SER A 70 -4.49 2.13 10.34
CA SER A 70 -4.07 2.82 11.57
C SER A 70 -4.21 1.95 12.82
N ASP A 71 -5.25 1.11 12.90
CA ASP A 71 -5.52 0.26 14.07
C ASP A 71 -4.51 -0.90 14.24
N ARG A 72 -3.69 -1.20 13.22
CA ARG A 72 -2.76 -2.36 13.24
C ARG A 72 -1.39 -2.05 13.85
N GLY A 73 -1.31 -1.06 14.74
CA GLY A 73 -0.10 -0.82 15.54
C GLY A 73 1.04 -0.13 14.78
N THR A 74 0.79 0.36 13.56
CA THR A 74 1.69 1.33 12.93
C THR A 74 1.46 2.68 13.60
N SER A 75 2.10 2.89 14.76
CA SER A 75 2.17 4.21 15.42
C SER A 75 2.76 5.32 14.54
N GLN A 76 3.30 4.94 13.37
CA GLN A 76 3.87 5.79 12.32
C GLN A 76 3.02 5.83 11.03
N ALA A 77 1.74 5.42 11.08
CA ALA A 77 0.84 5.49 9.93
C ALA A 77 0.12 6.86 9.85
N VAL A 78 0.29 7.54 8.73
CA VAL A 78 -0.48 8.75 8.36
C VAL A 78 -1.59 8.34 7.42
N GLY A 79 -2.84 8.59 7.82
CA GLY A 79 -4.02 8.35 7.02
C GLY A 79 -4.54 9.63 6.35
N ILE A 80 -4.71 9.61 5.03
CA ILE A 80 -5.26 10.72 4.25
C ILE A 80 -6.51 10.22 3.51
N VAL A 81 -7.68 10.70 3.93
CA VAL A 81 -8.95 10.37 3.29
C VAL A 81 -9.20 11.35 2.15
N THR A 82 -8.84 10.96 0.92
CA THR A 82 -8.99 11.81 -0.27
C THR A 82 -9.00 10.98 -1.55
N ASP A 83 -9.36 11.61 -2.67
CA ASP A 83 -9.20 11.04 -4.00
C ASP A 83 -7.71 10.94 -4.38
N VAL A 84 -7.26 9.73 -4.71
CA VAL A 84 -5.86 9.47 -5.08
C VAL A 84 -5.48 10.13 -6.42
N GLY A 85 -6.44 10.25 -7.34
CA GLY A 85 -6.24 10.85 -8.66
C GLY A 85 -5.93 12.35 -8.58
N THR A 86 -6.49 13.03 -7.58
CA THR A 86 -6.24 14.45 -7.28
C THR A 86 -5.01 14.62 -6.38
N PHE A 87 -4.79 13.70 -5.44
CA PHE A 87 -3.65 13.75 -4.52
C PHE A 87 -2.30 13.68 -5.23
N LEU A 88 -2.12 12.75 -6.18
CA LEU A 88 -0.82 12.53 -6.84
C LEU A 88 -0.34 13.75 -7.66
N PRO A 89 -1.17 14.40 -8.50
CA PRO A 89 -0.77 15.62 -9.20
C PRO A 89 -0.36 16.75 -8.26
N LEU A 90 -1.09 16.93 -7.14
CA LEU A 90 -0.75 17.93 -6.14
C LEU A 90 0.60 17.61 -5.48
N LEU A 91 0.82 16.36 -5.07
CA LEU A 91 2.11 15.92 -4.52
C LEU A 91 3.26 16.16 -5.51
N VAL A 92 3.06 15.85 -6.79
CA VAL A 92 4.08 16.11 -7.83
C VAL A 92 4.35 17.60 -8.00
N SER A 93 3.32 18.45 -7.91
CA SER A 93 3.48 19.91 -7.95
C SER A 93 4.31 20.41 -6.77
N GLU A 94 3.99 19.96 -5.55
CA GLU A 94 4.73 20.33 -4.33
C GLU A 94 6.18 19.86 -4.35
N LEU A 95 6.48 18.69 -4.95
CA LEU A 95 7.84 18.18 -5.10
C LEU A 95 8.68 18.92 -6.15
N ARG A 96 8.04 19.68 -7.04
CA ARG A 96 8.71 20.45 -8.11
C ARG A 96 8.87 21.93 -7.76
N GLY A 97 8.14 22.42 -6.76
CA GLY A 97 8.33 23.75 -6.17
C GLY A 97 9.62 23.82 -5.36
#